data_AF-A0A6L7ZVH8-F1
#
_entry.id   AF-A0A6L7ZVH8-F1
#
_cell.length_a   1.000
_cell.length_b   1.000
_cell.length_c   1.000
_cell.angle_alpha   90.00
_cell.angle_beta   90.00
_cell.angle_gamma   90.00
#
_symmetry.space_group_name_H-M   'P 1'
#
loop_
_entity.id
_entity.type
_entity.pdbx_description
1 polymer ?
#
loop_
_entity_poly.entity_id
_entity_poly.type
_entity_poly.pdbx_seq_one_letter_code
_entity_poly.pdbx_strand_id
1 'polypeptide(L)'
;MENIPSAYIDGYANGRSVDAGRAENYVAHTTVGDPVADAMVADLAALGSEESSRLIRAGMHGDDAAALRGAPASVRAFFDSCANPPDWVDYSAFLPGCRMFHRNTRLVLAGMVGGVLVEGFSTNIAKSFFLTGKLRDQGIRRLKQNNRHMLEIFMPGGMEMHNDGWTHSVRVRLVHAKIRTLIANSGEWDVDELGTPISSAHVGFAVAAFSARLLHHLDRLGGKFDEEERRSFIAVWRYSGYLMGIPETILFRDEPY
;
A
#
# COMPACT_ATOMS: atom_id res chain seq x y z
N MET A 1 -14.54 -2.57 -24.31
CA MET A 1 -13.52 -3.61 -24.03
C MET A 1 -12.11 -3.16 -24.42
N GLU A 2 -11.95 -2.05 -25.15
CA GLU A 2 -10.63 -1.49 -25.42
C GLU A 2 -10.04 -0.93 -24.10
N ASN A 3 -8.78 -1.29 -23.81
CA ASN A 3 -7.96 -0.97 -22.63
C ASN A 3 -8.04 -1.87 -21.37
N ILE A 4 -8.48 -3.13 -21.46
CA ILE A 4 -8.23 -4.11 -20.38
C ILE A 4 -6.89 -4.82 -20.66
N PRO A 5 -5.91 -4.79 -19.73
CA PRO A 5 -4.67 -5.54 -19.95
C PRO A 5 -4.95 -7.04 -20.02
N SER A 6 -4.27 -7.74 -20.93
CA SER A 6 -4.68 -9.09 -21.36
C SER A 6 -4.72 -10.12 -20.22
N ALA A 7 -3.84 -9.99 -19.22
CA ALA A 7 -3.81 -10.87 -18.05
C ALA A 7 -5.04 -10.74 -17.12
N TYR A 8 -5.88 -9.72 -17.31
CA TYR A 8 -7.09 -9.48 -16.50
C TYR A 8 -8.38 -9.90 -17.18
N ILE A 9 -8.36 -10.27 -18.48
CA ILE A 9 -9.58 -10.53 -19.25
C ILE A 9 -10.43 -11.64 -18.62
N ASP A 10 -9.82 -12.78 -18.28
CA ASP A 10 -10.53 -13.92 -17.70
C ASP A 10 -11.04 -13.59 -16.28
N GLY A 11 -10.18 -12.97 -15.46
CA GLY A 11 -10.53 -12.54 -14.11
C GLY A 11 -11.64 -11.49 -14.09
N TYR A 12 -11.66 -10.60 -15.08
CA TYR A 12 -12.69 -9.58 -15.25
C TYR A 12 -14.04 -10.20 -15.60
N ALA A 13 -14.10 -11.16 -16.53
CA ALA A 13 -15.34 -11.86 -16.87
C ALA A 13 -15.96 -12.56 -15.65
N ASN A 14 -15.12 -13.23 -14.85
CA ASN A 14 -15.54 -13.87 -13.61
C ASN A 14 -15.99 -12.83 -12.56
N GLY A 15 -15.18 -11.78 -12.34
CA GLY A 15 -15.50 -10.72 -11.39
C GLY A 15 -16.82 -10.03 -11.70
N ARG A 16 -17.11 -9.77 -12.98
CA ARG A 16 -18.38 -9.16 -13.41
C ARG A 16 -19.61 -9.98 -13.04
N SER A 17 -19.49 -11.31 -12.99
CA SER A 17 -20.59 -12.19 -12.60
C SER A 17 -20.91 -12.14 -11.11
N VAL A 18 -19.96 -11.70 -10.29
CA VAL A 18 -20.11 -11.50 -8.84
C VAL A 18 -20.53 -10.07 -8.54
N ASP A 19 -19.77 -9.09 -9.04
CA ASP A 19 -20.03 -7.66 -8.89
C ASP A 19 -19.43 -6.89 -10.08
N ALA A 20 -20.29 -6.49 -11.02
CA ALA A 20 -19.88 -5.77 -12.23
C ALA A 20 -19.23 -4.42 -11.92
N GLY A 21 -19.74 -3.67 -10.94
CA GLY A 21 -19.23 -2.35 -10.62
C GLY A 21 -17.82 -2.42 -10.01
N ARG A 22 -17.61 -3.35 -9.07
CA ARG A 22 -16.26 -3.59 -8.51
C ARG A 22 -15.28 -4.10 -9.55
N ALA A 23 -15.70 -5.02 -10.42
CA ALA A 23 -14.84 -5.55 -11.48
C ALA A 23 -14.43 -4.46 -12.49
N GLU A 24 -15.37 -3.63 -12.93
CA GLU A 24 -15.11 -2.48 -13.81
C GLU A 24 -14.15 -1.50 -13.15
N ASN A 25 -14.41 -1.15 -11.88
CA ASN A 25 -13.57 -0.22 -11.13
C ASN A 25 -12.16 -0.77 -10.91
N TYR A 26 -12.01 -2.06 -10.58
CA TYR A 26 -10.71 -2.69 -10.38
C TYR A 26 -9.86 -2.64 -11.66
N VAL A 27 -10.45 -3.03 -12.80
CA VAL A 27 -9.76 -3.00 -14.10
C VAL A 27 -9.44 -1.57 -14.54
N ALA A 28 -10.31 -0.60 -14.30
CA ALA A 28 -10.00 0.81 -14.60
C ALA A 28 -8.75 1.32 -13.88
N HIS A 29 -8.43 0.74 -12.72
CA HIS A 29 -7.26 1.11 -11.91
C HIS A 29 -6.01 0.28 -12.21
N THR A 30 -6.05 -0.71 -13.12
CA THR A 30 -4.85 -1.47 -13.52
C THR A 30 -3.88 -0.63 -14.34
N THR A 31 -4.35 0.46 -14.95
CA THR A 31 -3.55 1.40 -15.75
C THR A 31 -3.28 2.72 -15.02
N VAL A 32 -3.58 2.80 -13.72
CA VAL A 32 -3.39 4.00 -12.90
C VAL A 32 -2.23 3.77 -11.94
N GLY A 33 -1.16 4.57 -12.06
CA GLY A 33 -0.02 4.61 -11.14
C GLY A 33 -0.26 5.53 -9.94
N ASP A 34 0.76 6.30 -9.54
CA ASP A 34 0.64 7.33 -8.50
C ASP A 34 1.36 8.61 -8.99
N PRO A 35 0.68 9.47 -9.77
CA PRO A 35 1.32 10.60 -10.44
C PRO A 35 1.97 11.59 -9.46
N VAL A 36 1.45 11.71 -8.23
CA VAL A 36 2.01 12.58 -7.20
C VAL A 36 3.35 12.03 -6.70
N ALA A 37 3.40 10.73 -6.36
CA ALA A 37 4.64 10.10 -5.91
C ALA A 37 5.65 9.93 -7.05
N ASP A 38 5.19 9.64 -8.26
CA ASP A 38 6.03 9.48 -9.46
C ASP A 38 6.73 10.81 -9.82
N ALA A 39 6.00 11.93 -9.76
CA ALA A 39 6.59 13.27 -9.96
C ALA A 39 7.63 13.61 -8.88
N MET A 40 7.34 13.30 -7.61
CA MET A 40 8.31 13.50 -6.52
C MET A 40 9.59 12.69 -6.75
N VAL A 41 9.46 11.42 -7.14
CA VAL A 41 10.62 10.57 -7.41
C VAL A 41 11.47 11.12 -8.56
N ALA A 42 10.84 11.64 -9.61
CA ALA A 42 11.55 12.26 -10.73
C ALA A 42 12.35 13.50 -10.27
N ASP A 43 11.75 14.41 -9.50
CA ASP A 43 12.45 15.59 -9.01
C ASP A 43 13.56 15.23 -8.02
N LEU A 44 13.31 14.29 -7.10
CA LEU A 44 14.33 13.80 -6.17
C LEU A 44 15.51 13.11 -6.88
N ALA A 45 15.28 12.51 -8.05
CA ALA A 45 16.35 11.91 -8.84
C ALA A 45 17.25 12.95 -9.52
N ALA A 46 16.72 14.16 -9.78
CA ALA A 46 17.51 15.29 -10.28
C ALA A 46 18.34 15.98 -9.17
N LEU A 47 17.99 15.74 -7.91
CA LEU A 47 18.74 16.23 -6.75
C LEU A 47 19.86 15.25 -6.34
N GLY A 48 20.86 15.77 -5.62
CA GLY A 48 21.88 14.93 -4.99
C GLY A 48 21.28 14.03 -3.89
N SER A 49 21.89 12.86 -3.65
CA SER A 49 21.43 11.87 -2.65
C SER A 49 21.25 12.45 -1.24
N GLU A 50 22.12 13.37 -0.84
CA GLU A 50 22.07 14.02 0.46
C GLU A 50 20.83 14.91 0.59
N GLU A 51 20.60 15.80 -0.37
CA GLU A 51 19.44 16.70 -0.37
C GLU A 51 18.14 15.92 -0.48
N SER A 52 18.08 14.89 -1.34
CA SER A 52 16.92 14.01 -1.43
C SER A 52 16.62 13.32 -0.10
N SER A 53 17.65 12.86 0.62
CA SER A 53 17.49 12.24 1.93
C SER A 53 17.03 13.24 2.98
N ARG A 54 17.56 14.48 2.96
CA ARG A 54 17.16 15.58 3.84
C ARG A 54 15.69 15.94 3.63
N LEU A 55 15.24 16.12 2.39
CA LEU A 55 13.83 16.44 2.07
C LEU A 55 12.88 15.31 2.45
N ILE A 56 13.26 14.04 2.19
CA ILE A 56 12.47 12.89 2.63
C ILE A 56 12.35 12.87 4.16
N ARG A 57 13.45 13.07 4.89
CA ARG A 57 13.43 13.09 6.36
C ARG A 57 12.54 14.22 6.89
N ALA A 58 12.70 15.42 6.32
CA ALA A 58 11.92 16.60 6.66
C ALA A 58 10.41 16.36 6.56
N GLY A 59 9.93 15.78 5.46
CA GLY A 59 8.50 15.49 5.29
C GLY A 59 8.00 14.30 6.10
N MET A 60 8.86 13.31 6.36
CA MET A 60 8.47 12.12 7.13
C MET A 60 8.36 12.41 8.62
N HIS A 61 9.26 13.22 9.17
CA HIS A 61 9.39 13.44 10.61
C HIS A 61 9.04 14.87 11.08
N GLY A 62 8.81 15.80 10.15
CA GLY A 62 8.47 17.18 10.49
C GLY A 62 9.63 17.97 11.12
N ASP A 63 10.87 17.47 11.01
CA ASP A 63 12.05 18.03 11.69
C ASP A 63 12.64 19.27 10.99
N ASP A 64 12.25 19.56 9.73
CA ASP A 64 12.72 20.72 8.97
C ASP A 64 11.66 21.30 8.02
N ALA A 65 10.69 22.02 8.57
CA ALA A 65 9.64 22.67 7.79
C ALA A 65 10.19 23.74 6.81
N ALA A 66 11.35 24.33 7.09
CA ALA A 66 11.97 25.31 6.21
C ALA A 66 12.50 24.65 4.92
N ALA A 67 13.09 23.46 5.03
CA ALA A 67 13.50 22.66 3.87
C ALA A 67 12.32 22.36 2.94
N LEU A 68 11.18 21.93 3.49
CA LEU A 68 9.99 21.62 2.68
C LEU A 68 9.43 22.84 1.96
N ARG A 69 9.42 24.03 2.59
CA ARG A 69 8.97 25.25 1.92
C ARG A 69 9.80 25.56 0.66
N GLY A 70 11.11 25.36 0.72
CA GLY A 70 12.04 25.58 -0.40
C GLY A 70 12.15 24.41 -1.39
N ALA A 71 11.51 23.27 -1.13
CA ALA A 71 11.64 22.06 -1.94
C ALA A 71 10.99 22.20 -3.34
N PRO A 72 11.26 21.28 -4.29
CA PRO A 72 10.48 21.19 -5.53
C PRO A 72 8.96 21.08 -5.26
N ALA A 73 8.14 21.56 -6.20
CA ALA A 73 6.69 21.56 -6.04
C ALA A 73 6.11 20.15 -5.87
N SER A 74 6.68 19.14 -6.54
CA SER A 74 6.27 17.74 -6.41
C SER A 74 6.53 17.17 -5.01
N VAL A 75 7.63 17.57 -4.35
CA VAL A 75 7.97 17.17 -2.98
C VAL A 75 6.96 17.74 -2.00
N ARG A 76 6.61 19.02 -2.13
CA ARG A 76 5.54 19.63 -1.32
C ARG A 76 4.20 18.95 -1.56
N ALA A 77 3.79 18.78 -2.83
CA ALA A 77 2.52 18.15 -3.18
C ALA A 77 2.38 16.73 -2.62
N PHE A 78 3.47 15.94 -2.64
CA PHE A 78 3.48 14.60 -2.05
C PHE A 78 3.22 14.64 -0.55
N PHE A 79 3.96 15.45 0.21
CA PHE A 79 3.78 15.52 1.67
C PHE A 79 2.47 16.19 2.08
N ASP A 80 2.00 17.21 1.33
CA ASP A 80 0.70 17.84 1.54
C ASP A 80 -0.45 16.83 1.38
N SER A 81 -0.33 15.90 0.42
CA SER A 81 -1.33 14.82 0.21
C SER A 81 -1.40 13.81 1.36
N CYS A 82 -0.35 13.74 2.20
CA CYS A 82 -0.28 12.85 3.36
C CYS A 82 -0.52 13.59 4.69
N ALA A 83 -0.41 14.91 4.70
CA ALA A 83 -0.47 15.74 5.91
C ALA A 83 -1.90 15.93 6.43
N ASN A 84 -2.88 15.93 5.54
CA ASN A 84 -4.28 16.13 5.90
C ASN A 84 -5.01 14.77 5.86
N PRO A 85 -5.34 14.17 7.02
CA PRO A 85 -6.15 12.96 7.03
C PRO A 85 -7.55 13.26 6.49
N PRO A 86 -8.16 12.35 5.71
CA PRO A 86 -9.56 12.49 5.28
C PRO A 86 -10.53 12.53 6.46
N ASP A 87 -11.71 13.13 6.26
CA ASP A 87 -12.75 13.31 7.29
C ASP A 87 -13.24 11.99 7.92
N TRP A 88 -13.07 10.87 7.23
CA TRP A 88 -13.44 9.54 7.73
C TRP A 88 -12.40 8.90 8.66
N VAL A 89 -11.25 9.54 8.86
CA VAL A 89 -10.20 9.06 9.77
C VAL A 89 -10.54 9.46 11.20
N ASP A 90 -10.84 8.47 12.03
CA ASP A 90 -11.00 8.61 13.48
C ASP A 90 -9.93 7.77 14.20
N TYR A 91 -8.89 8.44 14.72
CA TYR A 91 -7.80 7.79 15.44
C TYR A 91 -8.25 7.05 16.70
N SER A 92 -9.33 7.52 17.35
CA SER A 92 -9.87 6.86 18.55
C SER A 92 -10.46 5.48 18.22
N ALA A 93 -10.96 5.32 16.99
CA ALA A 93 -11.52 4.07 16.49
C ALA A 93 -10.45 3.01 16.15
N PHE A 94 -9.15 3.33 16.18
CA PHE A 94 -8.08 2.38 15.84
C PHE A 94 -7.65 1.47 17.00
N LEU A 95 -7.87 1.91 18.24
CA LEU A 95 -7.36 1.19 19.41
C LEU A 95 -7.91 -0.23 19.58
N PRO A 96 -9.20 -0.54 19.31
CA PRO A 96 -9.71 -1.91 19.34
C PRO A 96 -8.94 -2.87 18.42
N GLY A 97 -8.68 -2.46 17.18
CA GLY A 97 -7.93 -3.22 16.17
C GLY A 97 -6.48 -3.42 16.57
N CYS A 98 -5.84 -2.40 17.18
CA CYS A 98 -4.51 -2.56 17.77
C CYS A 98 -4.51 -3.62 18.88
N ARG A 99 -5.46 -3.58 19.82
CA ARG A 99 -5.58 -4.59 20.89
C ARG A 99 -5.80 -5.99 20.32
N MET A 100 -6.66 -6.12 19.31
CA MET A 100 -6.93 -7.38 18.62
C MET A 100 -5.69 -7.94 17.95
N PHE A 101 -4.96 -7.12 17.22
CA PHE A 101 -3.71 -7.49 16.55
C PHE A 101 -2.72 -8.06 17.57
N HIS A 102 -2.46 -7.32 18.67
CA HIS A 102 -1.48 -7.73 19.69
C HIS A 102 -1.93 -8.98 20.47
N ARG A 103 -3.23 -9.15 20.71
CA ARG A 103 -3.78 -10.38 21.31
C ARG A 103 -3.58 -11.60 20.41
N ASN A 104 -3.62 -11.41 19.09
CA ASN A 104 -3.58 -12.48 18.09
C ASN A 104 -2.22 -12.58 17.35
N THR A 105 -1.15 -11.92 17.81
CA THR A 105 0.14 -11.79 17.08
C THR A 105 0.70 -13.09 16.50
N ARG A 106 0.57 -14.23 17.22
CA ARG A 106 1.02 -15.53 16.72
C ARG A 106 0.22 -16.00 15.50
N LEU A 107 -1.09 -15.81 15.54
CA LEU A 107 -1.99 -16.15 14.45
C LEU A 107 -1.81 -15.16 13.29
N VAL A 108 -1.56 -13.88 13.58
CA VAL A 108 -1.24 -12.86 12.56
C VAL A 108 -0.02 -13.31 11.75
N LEU A 109 1.06 -13.69 12.44
CA LEU A 109 2.27 -14.17 11.76
C LEU A 109 1.99 -15.42 10.92
N ALA A 110 1.23 -16.38 11.46
CA ALA A 110 0.88 -17.61 10.77
C ALA A 110 -0.01 -17.36 9.53
N GLY A 111 -1.08 -16.58 9.67
CA GLY A 111 -1.99 -16.22 8.58
C GLY A 111 -1.32 -15.36 7.51
N MET A 112 -0.37 -14.52 7.90
CA MET A 112 0.40 -13.73 6.95
C MET A 112 1.38 -14.58 6.15
N VAL A 113 2.23 -15.37 6.81
CA VAL A 113 3.26 -16.17 6.12
C VAL A 113 2.67 -17.37 5.38
N GLY A 114 1.66 -18.03 5.96
CA GLY A 114 1.03 -19.20 5.39
C GLY A 114 -0.16 -18.92 4.47
N GLY A 115 -0.71 -17.72 4.48
CA GLY A 115 -1.89 -17.32 3.70
C GLY A 115 -1.58 -16.14 2.79
N VAL A 116 -1.67 -14.91 3.34
CA VAL A 116 -1.64 -13.65 2.56
C VAL A 116 -0.45 -13.56 1.61
N LEU A 117 0.77 -13.90 2.06
CA LEU A 117 1.95 -13.85 1.20
C LEU A 117 1.87 -14.88 0.08
N VAL A 118 1.46 -16.12 0.37
CA VAL A 118 1.33 -17.18 -0.63
C VAL A 118 0.30 -16.80 -1.70
N GLU A 119 -0.86 -16.28 -1.27
CA GLU A 119 -1.90 -15.78 -2.16
C GLU A 119 -1.40 -14.63 -3.03
N GLY A 120 -0.72 -13.64 -2.44
CA GLY A 120 -0.16 -12.50 -3.17
C GLY A 120 0.85 -12.92 -4.25
N PHE A 121 1.74 -13.87 -3.94
CA PHE A 121 2.71 -14.41 -4.90
C PHE A 121 2.07 -15.32 -5.97
N SER A 122 0.80 -15.67 -5.83
CA SER A 122 0.03 -16.38 -6.86
C SER A 122 -0.67 -15.43 -7.85
N THR A 123 -0.42 -14.12 -7.74
CA THR A 123 -1.00 -13.08 -8.61
C THR A 123 0.06 -12.37 -9.47
N ASN A 124 -0.38 -11.48 -10.36
CA ASN A 124 0.50 -10.64 -11.20
C ASN A 124 1.45 -9.74 -10.39
N ILE A 125 1.18 -9.51 -9.10
CA ILE A 125 2.08 -8.79 -8.19
C ILE A 125 3.47 -9.44 -8.17
N ALA A 126 3.57 -10.77 -8.26
CA ALA A 126 4.82 -11.51 -8.23
C ALA A 126 5.82 -11.06 -9.30
N LYS A 127 5.35 -10.62 -10.48
CA LYS A 127 6.21 -10.12 -11.56
C LYS A 127 7.04 -8.92 -11.12
N SER A 128 6.43 -7.98 -10.39
CA SER A 128 7.13 -6.80 -9.87
C SER A 128 8.22 -7.20 -8.85
N PHE A 129 7.96 -8.22 -8.02
CA PHE A 129 8.92 -8.76 -7.06
C PHE A 129 10.10 -9.46 -7.76
N PHE A 130 9.83 -10.23 -8.80
CA PHE A 130 10.86 -10.92 -9.57
C PHE A 130 11.80 -9.94 -10.28
N LEU A 131 11.24 -8.95 -10.98
CA LEU A 131 12.04 -7.94 -11.68
C LEU A 131 12.84 -7.08 -10.71
N THR A 132 12.24 -6.67 -9.59
CA THR A 132 12.98 -5.92 -8.57
C THR A 132 14.08 -6.76 -7.92
N GLY A 133 13.87 -8.07 -7.71
CA GLY A 133 14.88 -8.98 -7.19
C GLY A 133 16.10 -9.10 -8.12
N LYS A 134 15.87 -9.21 -9.43
CA LYS A 134 16.96 -9.17 -10.43
C LYS A 134 17.74 -7.86 -10.40
N LEU A 135 17.04 -6.73 -10.22
CA LEU A 135 17.64 -5.40 -10.20
C LEU A 135 18.34 -5.10 -8.86
N ARG A 136 17.84 -5.68 -7.75
CA ARG A 136 18.28 -5.45 -6.37
C ARG A 136 18.03 -6.70 -5.53
N ASP A 137 19.09 -7.46 -5.21
CA ASP A 137 18.99 -8.61 -4.29
C ASP A 137 18.72 -8.15 -2.85
N GLN A 138 17.44 -8.05 -2.50
CA GLN A 138 16.97 -7.49 -1.23
C GLN A 138 15.75 -8.23 -0.64
N GLY A 139 15.51 -9.48 -1.03
CA GLY A 139 14.30 -10.24 -0.63
C GLY A 139 14.05 -10.24 0.89
N ILE A 140 15.06 -10.64 1.67
CA ILE A 140 14.98 -10.67 3.14
C ILE A 140 14.73 -9.28 3.74
N ARG A 141 15.40 -8.25 3.20
CA ARG A 141 15.25 -6.87 3.67
C ARG A 141 13.82 -6.37 3.43
N ARG A 142 13.24 -6.66 2.26
CA ARG A 142 11.86 -6.26 1.94
C ARG A 142 10.84 -6.99 2.82
N LEU A 143 11.04 -8.27 3.10
CA LEU A 143 10.19 -9.01 4.04
C LEU A 143 10.24 -8.39 5.45
N LYS A 144 11.43 -8.05 5.95
CA LYS A 144 11.59 -7.35 7.24
C LYS A 144 10.89 -5.99 7.25
N GLN A 145 10.97 -5.23 6.16
CA GLN A 145 10.29 -3.93 6.02
C GLN A 145 8.77 -4.07 6.02
N ASN A 146 8.23 -5.08 5.34
CA ASN A 146 6.79 -5.37 5.32
C ASN A 146 6.27 -5.74 6.72
N ASN A 147 6.97 -6.65 7.40
CA ASN A 147 6.62 -7.04 8.77
C ASN A 147 6.70 -5.84 9.74
N ARG A 148 7.74 -5.00 9.60
CA ARG A 148 7.85 -3.79 10.41
C ARG A 148 6.68 -2.85 10.16
N HIS A 149 6.36 -2.53 8.91
CA HIS A 149 5.22 -1.67 8.60
C HIS A 149 3.92 -2.19 9.24
N MET A 150 3.61 -3.48 9.09
CA MET A 150 2.43 -4.07 9.71
C MET A 150 2.43 -3.94 11.24
N LEU A 151 3.56 -4.16 11.92
CA LEU A 151 3.63 -3.99 13.37
C LEU A 151 3.35 -2.53 13.76
N GLU A 152 3.97 -1.58 13.06
CA GLU A 152 3.97 -0.16 13.42
C GLU A 152 2.59 0.50 13.20
N ILE A 153 1.83 0.09 12.18
CA ILE A 153 0.45 0.60 11.98
C ILE A 153 -0.53 0.17 13.08
N PHE A 154 -0.21 -0.91 13.82
CA PHE A 154 -1.00 -1.40 14.96
C PHE A 154 -0.42 -1.04 16.32
N MET A 155 0.57 -0.13 16.38
CA MET A 155 0.98 0.48 17.63
C MET A 155 -0.02 1.57 18.05
N PRO A 156 -0.35 1.72 19.35
CA PRO A 156 -1.17 2.84 19.81
C PRO A 156 -0.58 4.18 19.36
N GLY A 157 -1.38 5.01 18.69
CA GLY A 157 -0.94 6.28 18.09
C GLY A 157 -0.05 6.13 16.85
N GLY A 158 0.31 4.92 16.42
CA GLY A 158 1.26 4.68 15.33
C GLY A 158 0.84 5.28 13.98
N MET A 159 -0.46 5.43 13.75
CA MET A 159 -1.02 6.02 12.52
C MET A 159 -1.12 7.55 12.56
N GLU A 160 -0.90 8.21 13.70
CA GLU A 160 -0.86 9.67 13.74
C GLU A 160 0.31 10.20 12.91
N MET A 161 0.16 11.40 12.36
CA MET A 161 1.17 12.02 11.50
C MET A 161 2.54 12.04 12.19
N HIS A 162 3.59 11.71 11.44
CA HIS A 162 4.99 11.59 11.90
C HIS A 162 5.30 10.41 12.84
N ASN A 163 4.31 9.66 13.32
CA ASN A 163 4.58 8.42 14.06
C ASN A 163 4.98 7.28 13.09
N ASP A 164 5.47 6.17 13.65
CA ASP A 164 6.14 5.14 12.87
C ASP A 164 5.23 4.44 11.85
N GLY A 165 3.98 4.13 12.21
CA GLY A 165 3.01 3.51 11.29
C GLY A 165 2.67 4.41 10.10
N TRP A 166 2.42 5.70 10.35
CA TRP A 166 2.23 6.71 9.31
C TRP A 166 3.49 6.82 8.43
N THR A 167 4.66 6.99 9.04
CA THR A 167 5.95 7.15 8.35
C THR A 167 6.26 5.94 7.47
N HIS A 168 6.02 4.73 7.96
CA HIS A 168 6.24 3.52 7.20
C HIS A 168 5.26 3.39 6.03
N SER A 169 4.00 3.79 6.20
CA SER A 169 2.99 3.80 5.12
C SER A 169 3.37 4.76 3.99
N VAL A 170 3.76 6.00 4.34
CA VAL A 170 4.21 7.01 3.36
C VAL A 170 5.54 6.57 2.70
N ARG A 171 6.44 5.92 3.45
CA ARG A 171 7.68 5.36 2.89
C ARG A 171 7.40 4.24 1.88
N VAL A 172 6.39 3.40 2.11
CA VAL A 172 5.96 2.37 1.15
C VAL A 172 5.50 3.02 -0.15
N ARG A 173 4.70 4.10 -0.09
CA ARG A 173 4.28 4.89 -1.28
C ARG A 173 5.48 5.35 -2.11
N LEU A 174 6.48 5.95 -1.46
CA LEU A 174 7.70 6.41 -2.12
C LEU A 174 8.53 5.26 -2.72
N VAL A 175 8.61 4.12 -2.02
CA VAL A 175 9.30 2.93 -2.53
C VAL A 175 8.57 2.36 -3.75
N HIS A 176 7.25 2.34 -3.75
CA HIS A 176 6.45 1.89 -4.90
C HIS A 176 6.68 2.77 -6.13
N ALA A 177 6.67 4.10 -5.99
CA ALA A 177 7.00 5.01 -7.08
C ALA A 177 8.42 4.78 -7.64
N LYS A 178 9.42 4.64 -6.76
CA LYS A 178 10.79 4.32 -7.19
C LYS A 178 10.89 2.99 -7.94
N ILE A 179 10.18 1.97 -7.46
CA ILE A 179 10.15 0.66 -8.13
C ILE A 179 9.43 0.76 -9.47
N ARG A 180 8.32 1.50 -9.55
CA ARG A 180 7.57 1.71 -10.80
C ARG A 180 8.46 2.32 -11.87
N THR A 181 9.21 3.37 -11.55
CA THR A 181 10.21 3.97 -12.46
C THR A 181 11.27 2.95 -12.90
N LEU A 182 11.81 2.17 -11.96
CA LEU A 182 12.83 1.16 -12.26
C LEU A 182 12.31 0.06 -13.20
N ILE A 183 11.10 -0.44 -12.95
CA ILE A 183 10.47 -1.47 -13.78
C ILE A 183 10.11 -0.90 -15.16
N ALA A 184 9.56 0.31 -15.23
CA ALA A 184 9.22 0.94 -16.51
C ALA A 184 10.45 1.12 -17.40
N ASN A 185 11.62 1.41 -16.80
CA ASN A 185 12.88 1.60 -17.52
C ASN A 185 13.65 0.30 -17.80
N SER A 186 13.20 -0.86 -17.33
CA SER A 186 13.93 -2.12 -17.52
C SER A 186 13.72 -2.77 -18.89
N GLY A 187 12.63 -2.40 -19.59
CA GLY A 187 12.20 -3.08 -20.83
C GLY A 187 11.68 -4.50 -20.63
N GLU A 188 11.55 -4.98 -19.38
CA GLU A 188 11.05 -6.34 -19.06
C GLU A 188 9.57 -6.37 -18.62
N TRP A 189 8.90 -5.21 -18.59
CA TRP A 189 7.49 -5.11 -18.21
C TRP A 189 6.59 -4.94 -19.43
N ASP A 190 5.68 -5.88 -19.62
CA ASP A 190 4.66 -5.83 -20.67
C ASP A 190 3.44 -5.04 -20.15
N VAL A 191 3.28 -3.81 -20.66
CA VAL A 191 2.19 -2.91 -20.25
C VAL A 191 0.84 -3.37 -20.82
N ASP A 192 0.83 -3.95 -22.02
CA ASP A 192 -0.39 -4.42 -22.67
C ASP A 192 -0.93 -5.68 -21.97
N GLU A 193 -0.03 -6.51 -21.43
CA GLU A 193 -0.38 -7.67 -20.62
C GLU A 193 -0.78 -7.32 -19.19
N LEU A 194 0.04 -6.51 -18.50
CA LEU A 194 -0.01 -6.37 -17.03
C LEU A 194 -0.54 -5.00 -16.55
N GLY A 195 -0.72 -4.04 -17.46
CA GLY A 195 -1.05 -2.65 -17.12
C GLY A 195 0.15 -1.90 -16.54
N THR A 196 -0.11 -0.90 -15.70
CA THR A 196 0.94 -0.10 -15.07
C THR A 196 1.65 -0.89 -13.94
N PRO A 197 3.00 -0.88 -13.87
CA PRO A 197 3.70 -1.50 -12.75
C PRO A 197 3.26 -0.91 -11.41
N ILE A 198 2.96 -1.77 -10.44
CA ILE A 198 2.44 -1.37 -9.11
C ILE A 198 1.28 -0.36 -9.28
N SER A 199 0.34 -0.68 -10.16
CA SER A 199 -0.89 0.09 -10.32
C SER A 199 -1.67 0.20 -9.01
N SER A 200 -2.56 1.19 -8.93
CA SER A 200 -3.46 1.37 -7.79
C SER A 200 -4.35 0.14 -7.56
N ALA A 201 -4.72 -0.62 -8.60
CA ALA A 201 -5.39 -1.92 -8.45
C ALA A 201 -4.51 -2.96 -7.73
N HIS A 202 -3.20 -3.03 -8.04
CA HIS A 202 -2.28 -3.91 -7.32
C HIS A 202 -2.12 -3.53 -5.86
N VAL A 203 -1.93 -2.24 -5.56
CA VAL A 203 -1.79 -1.75 -4.19
C VAL A 203 -3.11 -1.95 -3.41
N GLY A 204 -4.24 -1.67 -4.05
CA GLY A 204 -5.59 -1.91 -3.51
C GLY A 204 -5.83 -3.37 -3.17
N PHE A 205 -5.51 -4.30 -4.08
CA PHE A 205 -5.57 -5.73 -3.80
C PHE A 205 -4.68 -6.12 -2.62
N ALA A 206 -3.43 -5.65 -2.59
CA ALA A 206 -2.51 -5.98 -1.52
C ALA A 206 -3.06 -5.52 -0.15
N VAL A 207 -3.55 -4.28 -0.05
CA VAL A 207 -4.13 -3.76 1.21
C VAL A 207 -5.42 -4.51 1.58
N ALA A 208 -6.27 -4.88 0.62
CA ALA A 208 -7.43 -5.74 0.87
C ALA A 208 -7.03 -7.14 1.39
N ALA A 209 -5.94 -7.71 0.87
CA ALA A 209 -5.42 -9.01 1.31
C ALA A 209 -4.80 -8.93 2.72
N PHE A 210 -3.98 -7.91 3.00
CA PHE A 210 -3.43 -7.70 4.34
C PHE A 210 -4.47 -7.34 5.39
N SER A 211 -5.66 -6.90 4.97
CA SER A 211 -6.78 -6.57 5.85
C SER A 211 -7.78 -7.73 5.97
N ALA A 212 -8.80 -7.79 5.12
CA ALA A 212 -9.90 -8.75 5.23
C ALA A 212 -9.45 -10.20 5.04
N ARG A 213 -8.57 -10.51 4.08
CA ARG A 213 -8.07 -11.89 3.92
C ARG A 213 -7.26 -12.34 5.13
N LEU A 214 -6.47 -11.45 5.72
CA LEU A 214 -5.78 -11.75 6.98
C LEU A 214 -6.77 -12.04 8.11
N LEU A 215 -7.81 -11.23 8.30
CA LEU A 215 -8.88 -11.51 9.28
C LEU A 215 -9.53 -12.88 9.03
N HIS A 216 -9.80 -13.23 7.77
CA HIS A 216 -10.33 -14.54 7.41
C HIS A 216 -9.37 -15.69 7.80
N HIS A 217 -8.07 -15.55 7.57
CA HIS A 217 -7.09 -16.54 8.01
C HIS A 217 -7.00 -16.63 9.54
N LEU A 218 -7.06 -15.49 10.24
CA LEU A 218 -7.09 -15.47 11.71
C LEU A 218 -8.28 -16.24 12.26
N ASP A 219 -9.48 -15.98 11.73
CA ASP A 219 -10.72 -16.66 12.11
C ASP A 219 -10.60 -18.18 11.91
N ARG A 220 -10.10 -18.62 10.76
CA ARG A 220 -9.86 -20.04 10.46
C ARG A 220 -8.80 -20.70 11.35
N LEU A 221 -7.89 -19.93 11.92
CA LEU A 221 -6.89 -20.39 12.87
C LEU A 221 -7.35 -20.30 14.33
N GLY A 222 -8.64 -19.97 14.57
CA GLY A 222 -9.23 -19.87 15.91
C GLY A 222 -9.03 -18.52 16.60
N GLY A 223 -8.65 -17.49 15.84
CA GLY A 223 -8.58 -16.11 16.31
C GLY A 223 -9.94 -15.64 16.81
N LYS A 224 -9.94 -14.86 17.89
CA LYS A 224 -11.16 -14.32 18.49
C LYS A 224 -11.12 -12.81 18.47
N PHE A 225 -12.14 -12.22 17.89
CA PHE A 225 -12.33 -10.80 17.84
C PHE A 225 -13.78 -10.46 17.54
N ASP A 226 -14.26 -9.39 18.17
CA ASP A 226 -15.62 -8.91 17.97
C ASP A 226 -15.71 -7.99 16.75
N GLU A 227 -16.93 -7.56 16.46
CA GLU A 227 -17.22 -6.71 15.31
C GLU A 227 -16.59 -5.31 15.42
N GLU A 228 -16.39 -4.77 16.63
CA GLU A 228 -15.70 -3.49 16.83
C GLU A 228 -14.22 -3.62 16.45
N GLU A 229 -13.58 -4.69 16.91
CA GLU A 229 -12.19 -5.01 16.59
C GLU A 229 -11.98 -5.28 15.10
N ARG A 230 -12.92 -5.96 14.41
CA ARG A 230 -12.89 -6.14 12.95
C ARG A 230 -12.90 -4.81 12.23
N ARG A 231 -13.90 -3.97 12.48
CA ARG A 231 -14.02 -2.65 11.84
C ARG A 231 -12.81 -1.78 12.10
N SER A 232 -12.32 -1.78 13.33
CA SER A 232 -11.11 -1.06 13.72
C SER A 232 -9.87 -1.53 12.94
N PHE A 233 -9.69 -2.85 12.80
CA PHE A 233 -8.59 -3.41 12.00
C PHE A 233 -8.66 -3.02 10.52
N ILE A 234 -9.85 -3.05 9.94
CA ILE A 234 -10.09 -2.59 8.56
C ILE A 234 -9.83 -1.09 8.45
N ALA A 235 -10.23 -0.27 9.42
CA ALA A 235 -10.02 1.18 9.41
C ALA A 235 -8.52 1.55 9.43
N VAL A 236 -7.71 0.86 10.24
CA VAL A 236 -6.24 1.03 10.24
C VAL A 236 -5.66 0.75 8.86
N TRP A 237 -6.02 -0.38 8.24
CA TRP A 237 -5.55 -0.72 6.90
C TRP A 237 -6.07 0.21 5.81
N ARG A 238 -7.32 0.68 5.91
CA ARG A 238 -7.89 1.67 4.99
C ARG A 238 -7.06 2.95 5.00
N TYR A 239 -6.74 3.47 6.19
CA TYR A 239 -5.94 4.68 6.30
C TYR A 239 -4.49 4.46 5.85
N SER A 240 -3.90 3.33 6.19
CA SER A 240 -2.59 2.90 5.66
C SER A 240 -2.59 2.85 4.13
N GLY A 241 -3.64 2.29 3.52
CA GLY A 241 -3.83 2.24 2.07
C GLY A 241 -3.98 3.60 1.41
N TYR A 242 -4.71 4.52 2.05
CA TYR A 242 -4.78 5.93 1.64
C TYR A 242 -3.39 6.58 1.63
N LEU A 243 -2.61 6.42 2.72
CA LEU A 243 -1.23 6.92 2.81
C LEU A 243 -0.27 6.25 1.82
N MET A 244 -0.59 5.04 1.35
CA MET A 244 0.11 4.35 0.27
C MET A 244 -0.26 4.84 -1.13
N GLY A 245 -1.16 5.83 -1.25
CA GLY A 245 -1.53 6.47 -2.51
C GLY A 245 -2.66 5.76 -3.28
N ILE A 246 -3.43 4.87 -2.63
CA ILE A 246 -4.61 4.27 -3.26
C ILE A 246 -5.67 5.36 -3.46
N PRO A 247 -6.18 5.58 -4.69
CA PRO A 247 -7.30 6.49 -4.93
C PRO A 247 -8.54 6.06 -4.15
N GLU A 248 -9.25 7.02 -3.55
CA GLU A 248 -10.47 6.72 -2.79
C GLU A 248 -11.59 6.08 -3.64
N THR A 249 -11.51 6.24 -4.98
CA THR A 249 -12.41 5.59 -5.94
C THR A 249 -12.31 4.07 -5.92
N ILE A 250 -11.17 3.49 -5.52
CA ILE A 250 -10.96 2.03 -5.41
C ILE A 250 -10.66 1.57 -3.97
N LEU A 251 -10.39 2.49 -3.05
CA LEU A 251 -10.19 2.17 -1.64
C LEU A 251 -11.49 1.65 -1.02
N PHE A 252 -11.43 0.49 -0.36
CA PHE A 252 -12.58 -0.07 0.33
C PHE A 252 -13.04 0.86 1.47
N ARG A 253 -14.34 0.86 1.74
CA ARG A 253 -14.95 1.62 2.85
C ARG A 253 -15.15 0.76 4.08
N ASP A 254 -15.53 -0.49 3.86
CA ASP A 254 -15.83 -1.53 4.84
C ASP A 254 -15.03 -2.79 4.53
N GLU A 255 -15.18 -3.86 5.33
CA GLU A 255 -14.48 -5.13 5.11
C GLU A 255 -14.72 -5.66 3.68
N PRO A 256 -13.68 -5.75 2.82
CA PRO A 256 -13.86 -6.30 1.48
C PRO A 256 -14.04 -7.82 1.53
N TYR A 257 -15.25 -8.30 1.26
CA TYR A 257 -15.55 -9.70 0.92
C TYR A 257 -15.47 -9.93 -0.58
#